data_AF-A0A2T5DAE0-F1
#
_entry.id   AF-A0A2T5DAE0-F1
#
_cell.length_a   1.000
_cell.length_b   1.000
_cell.length_c   1.000
_cell.angle_alpha   90.00
_cell.angle_beta   90.00
_cell.angle_gamma   90.00
#
_symmetry.space_group_name_H-M   'P 1'
#
loop_
_entity.id
_entity.type
_entity.pdbx_description
1 polymer ?
#
loop_
_entity_poly.entity_id
_entity_poly.type
_entity_poly.pdbx_seq_one_letter_code
_entity_poly.pdbx_strand_id
1 'polypeptide(L)'
;MKNYYSVNELAEILGVTTRSVRNYLREGKLQGIKVGGKWKFSEENLSEFLQFSLKNKPSFVGTDQPINSAVVLKFYLQYETLESLHQFRDCMISYHQDVYSNKEDRYFFYNVLDDTYAEFIISGNFNYVQNFGTWFNEAVLKRTDISLTAPK
;
A
#
# COMPACT_ATOMS: atom_id res chain seq x y z
N MET A 1 -12.50 11.66 10.81
CA MET A 1 -12.11 10.51 9.96
C MET A 1 -13.26 9.51 9.91
N LYS A 2 -13.35 8.70 8.85
CA LYS A 2 -14.45 7.74 8.65
C LYS A 2 -14.10 6.46 9.41
N ASN A 3 -14.93 6.03 10.37
CA ASN A 3 -14.58 4.92 11.27
C ASN A 3 -14.48 3.55 10.59
N TYR A 4 -15.12 3.37 9.42
CA TYR A 4 -15.17 2.09 8.72
C TYR A 4 -15.23 2.24 7.21
N TYR A 5 -14.48 1.39 6.52
CA TYR A 5 -14.52 1.19 5.07
C TYR A 5 -15.48 0.06 4.70
N SER A 6 -16.09 0.16 3.53
CA SER A 6 -16.77 -0.93 2.83
C SER A 6 -15.80 -1.74 1.99
N VAL A 7 -16.26 -2.87 1.43
CA VAL A 7 -15.45 -3.68 0.50
C VAL A 7 -14.98 -2.88 -0.71
N ASN A 8 -15.82 -1.99 -1.24
CA ASN A 8 -15.49 -1.20 -2.42
C ASN A 8 -14.42 -0.15 -2.09
N GLU A 9 -14.62 0.60 -1.00
CA GLU A 9 -13.65 1.60 -0.54
C GLU A 9 -12.31 0.94 -0.19
N LEU A 10 -12.35 -0.24 0.45
CA LEU A 10 -11.11 -0.95 0.77
C LEU A 10 -10.40 -1.47 -0.48
N ALA A 11 -11.16 -1.91 -1.50
CA ALA A 11 -10.59 -2.32 -2.78
C ALA A 11 -9.90 -1.14 -3.49
N GLU A 12 -10.52 0.05 -3.45
CA GLU A 12 -9.93 1.28 -3.98
C GLU A 12 -8.66 1.67 -3.20
N ILE A 13 -8.71 1.68 -1.86
CA ILE A 13 -7.57 2.01 -0.99
C ILE A 13 -6.40 1.07 -1.24
N LEU A 14 -6.67 -0.23 -1.35
CA LEU A 14 -5.64 -1.26 -1.55
C LEU A 14 -5.18 -1.40 -3.01
N GLY A 15 -5.86 -0.75 -3.98
CA GLY A 15 -5.56 -0.92 -5.40
C GLY A 15 -5.89 -2.31 -5.97
N VAL A 16 -6.79 -3.07 -5.32
CA VAL A 16 -7.15 -4.45 -5.70
C VAL A 16 -8.60 -4.57 -6.13
N THR A 17 -9.02 -5.75 -6.58
CA THR A 17 -10.43 -5.98 -6.90
C THR A 17 -11.26 -6.25 -5.63
N THR A 18 -12.57 -5.97 -5.67
CA THR A 18 -13.49 -6.37 -4.58
C THR A 18 -13.54 -7.89 -4.38
N ARG A 19 -13.17 -8.67 -5.40
CA ARG A 19 -12.99 -10.12 -5.29
C ARG A 19 -11.77 -10.46 -4.42
N SER A 20 -10.65 -9.79 -4.64
CA SER A 20 -9.43 -9.96 -3.83
C SER A 20 -9.71 -9.65 -2.36
N VAL A 21 -10.42 -8.55 -2.06
CA VAL A 21 -10.82 -8.22 -0.68
C VAL A 21 -11.63 -9.35 -0.02
N ARG A 22 -12.60 -9.92 -0.74
CA ARG A 22 -13.38 -11.07 -0.24
C ARG A 22 -12.55 -12.34 -0.07
N ASN A 23 -11.57 -12.56 -0.95
CA ASN A 23 -10.63 -13.67 -0.80
C ASN A 23 -9.76 -13.51 0.45
N TYR A 24 -9.24 -12.31 0.71
CA TYR A 24 -8.44 -12.03 1.91
C TYR A 24 -9.23 -12.25 3.19
N LEU A 25 -10.52 -11.87 3.21
CA LEU A 25 -11.44 -12.21 4.31
C LEU A 25 -11.60 -13.72 4.48
N ARG A 26 -11.84 -14.45 3.38
CA ARG A 26 -12.03 -15.90 3.40
C ARG A 26 -10.78 -16.65 3.85
N GLU A 27 -9.61 -16.15 3.48
CA GLU A 27 -8.29 -16.72 3.82
C GLU A 27 -7.80 -16.29 5.20
N GLY A 28 -8.55 -15.45 5.92
CA GLY A 28 -8.19 -14.94 7.25
C GLY A 28 -7.04 -13.92 7.25
N LYS A 29 -6.57 -13.52 6.07
CA LYS A 29 -5.50 -12.52 5.91
C LYS A 29 -5.99 -11.13 6.36
N LEU A 30 -7.19 -10.76 5.94
CA LEU A 30 -7.82 -9.48 6.26
C LEU A 30 -8.96 -9.70 7.26
N GLN A 31 -8.93 -8.99 8.38
CA GLN A 31 -9.99 -9.00 9.39
C GLN A 31 -11.06 -7.95 9.09
N GLY A 32 -12.27 -8.15 9.61
CA GLY A 32 -13.37 -7.18 9.49
C GLY A 32 -14.59 -7.61 10.30
N ILE A 33 -15.58 -6.73 10.40
CA ILE A 33 -16.86 -7.03 11.08
C ILE A 33 -18.03 -6.96 10.10
N LYS A 34 -19.09 -7.73 10.38
CA LYS A 34 -20.31 -7.72 9.56
C LYS A 34 -21.43 -6.98 10.29
N VAL A 35 -21.87 -5.86 9.72
CA VAL A 35 -22.94 -5.00 10.27
C VAL A 35 -24.06 -4.89 9.25
N GLY A 36 -25.28 -5.30 9.62
CA GLY A 36 -26.44 -5.27 8.71
C GLY A 36 -26.21 -6.03 7.41
N GLY A 37 -25.51 -7.18 7.48
CA GLY A 37 -25.18 -8.00 6.31
C GLY A 37 -24.02 -7.49 5.45
N LYS A 38 -23.46 -6.30 5.74
CA LYS A 38 -22.34 -5.70 4.99
C LYS A 38 -21.05 -5.78 5.79
N TRP A 39 -19.94 -6.06 5.10
CA TRP A 39 -18.60 -5.99 5.70
C TRP A 39 -18.19 -4.55 5.95
N LYS A 40 -17.55 -4.34 7.10
CA LYS A 40 -16.99 -3.08 7.58
C LYS A 40 -15.57 -3.34 8.09
N PHE A 41 -14.65 -2.47 7.72
CA PHE A 41 -13.23 -2.60 8.04
C PHE A 41 -12.75 -1.34 8.74
N SER A 42 -12.16 -1.47 9.92
CA SER A 42 -11.51 -0.35 10.58
C SER A 42 -10.16 -0.06 9.93
N GLU A 43 -9.61 1.12 10.25
CA GLU A 43 -8.23 1.47 9.90
C GLU A 43 -7.20 0.53 10.55
N GLU A 44 -7.51 0.04 11.75
CA GLU A 44 -6.71 -0.98 12.44
C GLU A 44 -6.70 -2.31 11.66
N ASN A 45 -7.84 -2.77 11.14
CA ASN A 45 -7.89 -3.99 10.33
C ASN A 45 -7.00 -3.89 9.08
N LEU A 46 -6.96 -2.70 8.47
CA LEU A 46 -6.11 -2.44 7.32
C LEU A 46 -4.63 -2.42 7.71
N SER A 47 -4.29 -1.73 8.80
CA SER A 47 -2.92 -1.68 9.33
C SER A 47 -2.39 -3.07 9.68
N GLU A 48 -3.20 -3.90 10.34
CA GLU A 48 -2.86 -5.29 10.68
C GLU A 48 -2.68 -6.16 9.45
N PHE A 49 -3.57 -6.07 8.46
CA PHE A 49 -3.46 -6.82 7.20
C PHE A 49 -2.15 -6.51 6.47
N LEU A 50 -1.78 -5.23 6.43
CA LEU A 50 -0.53 -4.79 5.82
C LEU A 50 0.68 -5.33 6.59
N GLN A 51 0.67 -5.24 7.92
CA GLN A 51 1.74 -5.78 8.76
C GLN A 51 1.84 -7.31 8.69
N PHE A 52 0.72 -8.03 8.63
CA PHE A 52 0.70 -9.48 8.48
C PHE A 52 1.39 -9.92 7.20
N SER A 53 1.18 -9.17 6.10
CA SER A 53 1.88 -9.39 4.84
C SER A 53 3.41 -9.23 4.98
N LEU A 54 3.90 -8.41 5.94
CA LEU A 54 5.33 -8.24 6.25
C LEU A 54 5.91 -9.36 7.13
N LYS A 55 5.07 -10.03 7.95
CA LYS A 55 5.52 -10.97 8.99
C LYS A 55 5.75 -12.40 8.46
N ASN A 56 5.26 -12.74 7.26
CA ASN A 56 5.57 -14.01 6.61
C ASN A 56 7.00 -13.99 6.06
N LYS A 57 7.98 -14.16 6.94
CA LYS A 57 9.39 -14.30 6.57
C LYS A 57 9.55 -15.59 5.74
N PRO A 58 10.07 -15.54 4.51
CA PRO A 58 10.52 -16.76 3.85
C PRO A 58 11.64 -17.37 4.71
N SER A 59 11.47 -18.64 5.08
CA SER A 59 12.58 -19.47 5.56
C SER A 59 13.69 -19.43 4.50
N PHE A 60 14.96 -19.31 4.89
CA PHE A 60 16.07 -19.48 3.96
C PHE A 60 15.94 -20.87 3.31
N VAL A 61 15.53 -20.92 2.04
CA VAL A 61 15.55 -22.13 1.21
C VAL A 61 16.62 -21.89 0.17
N GLY A 62 17.81 -22.46 0.41
CA GLY A 62 18.90 -22.46 -0.56
C GLY A 62 18.51 -23.29 -1.78
N THR A 63 17.88 -22.64 -2.76
CA THR A 63 17.60 -23.20 -4.08
C THR A 63 17.73 -22.08 -5.12
N ASP A 64 18.15 -22.43 -6.34
CA ASP A 64 18.29 -21.54 -7.50
C ASP A 64 16.94 -20.99 -8.03
N GLN A 65 15.89 -20.97 -7.19
CA GLN A 65 14.60 -20.40 -7.55
C GLN A 65 14.62 -18.89 -7.39
N PRO A 66 13.99 -18.13 -8.32
CA PRO A 66 13.88 -16.69 -8.19
C PRO A 66 13.15 -16.34 -6.88
N ILE A 67 13.65 -15.33 -6.18
CA ILE A 67 13.05 -14.78 -4.96
C ILE A 67 11.64 -14.26 -5.33
N ASN A 68 10.62 -15.10 -5.16
CA ASN A 68 9.23 -14.74 -5.39
C ASN A 68 8.55 -14.20 -4.11
N SER A 69 9.36 -13.82 -3.12
CA SER A 69 8.89 -13.26 -1.86
C SER A 69 8.51 -11.79 -2.05
N ALA A 70 7.40 -11.39 -1.45
CA ALA A 70 7.04 -9.98 -1.37
C ALA A 70 8.10 -9.22 -0.55
N VAL A 71 8.60 -8.13 -1.11
CA VAL A 71 9.43 -7.15 -0.41
C VAL A 71 8.63 -5.89 -0.18
N VAL A 72 9.05 -5.09 0.80
CA VAL A 72 8.34 -3.86 1.19
C VAL A 72 9.28 -2.68 1.25
N LEU A 73 8.83 -1.60 0.65
CA LEU A 73 9.42 -0.28 0.75
C LEU A 73 8.49 0.60 1.58
N LYS A 74 9.00 1.06 2.73
CA LYS A 74 8.32 2.00 3.61
C LYS A 74 9.10 3.31 3.62
N PHE A 75 8.41 4.42 3.41
CA PHE A 75 9.01 5.76 3.41
C PHE A 75 8.03 6.80 3.92
N TYR A 76 8.54 7.98 4.23
CA TYR A 76 7.75 9.10 4.72
C TYR A 76 7.94 10.31 3.83
N LEU A 77 6.87 11.06 3.64
CA LEU A 77 6.84 12.29 2.89
C LEU A 77 6.49 13.45 3.81
N GLN A 78 7.24 14.54 3.68
CA GLN A 78 6.80 15.86 4.12
C GLN A 78 6.18 16.58 2.94
N TYR A 79 5.11 17.33 3.17
CA TYR A 79 4.41 18.06 2.12
C TYR A 79 3.93 19.43 2.61
N GLU A 80 3.79 20.37 1.68
CA GLU A 80 3.34 21.75 1.99
C GLU A 80 1.83 21.85 2.19
N THR A 81 1.05 21.12 1.39
CA THR A 81 -0.42 21.19 1.42
C THR A 81 -1.04 19.81 1.23
N LEU A 82 -2.26 19.62 1.73
CA LEU A 82 -2.99 18.38 1.49
C LEU A 82 -3.26 18.14 0.00
N GLU A 83 -3.40 19.21 -0.78
CA GLU A 83 -3.56 19.11 -2.23
C GLU A 83 -2.30 18.59 -2.92
N SER A 84 -1.11 19.07 -2.53
CA SER A 84 0.15 18.58 -3.10
C SER A 84 0.29 17.08 -2.85
N LEU A 85 0.02 16.64 -1.61
CA LEU A 85 0.00 15.23 -1.24
C LEU A 85 -0.97 14.43 -2.13
N HIS A 86 -2.21 14.88 -2.29
CA HIS A 86 -3.21 14.18 -3.10
C HIS A 86 -2.79 14.03 -4.56
N GLN A 87 -2.32 15.11 -5.18
CA GLN A 87 -1.84 15.07 -6.56
C GLN A 87 -0.70 14.08 -6.72
N PHE A 88 0.25 14.05 -5.78
CA PHE A 88 1.36 13.12 -5.85
C PHE A 88 0.98 11.67 -5.56
N ARG A 89 0.10 11.44 -4.58
CA ARG A 89 -0.53 10.15 -4.33
C ARG A 89 -1.18 9.61 -5.60
N ASP A 90 -1.91 10.44 -6.33
CA ASP A 90 -2.61 10.01 -7.55
C ASP A 90 -1.62 9.60 -8.64
N CYS A 91 -0.49 10.31 -8.79
CA CYS A 91 0.60 9.88 -9.67
C CYS A 91 1.16 8.50 -9.25
N MET A 92 1.37 8.29 -7.94
CA MET A 92 1.87 7.03 -7.40
C MET A 92 0.90 5.86 -7.62
N ILE A 93 -0.39 6.09 -7.41
CA ILE A 93 -1.45 5.11 -7.67
C ILE A 93 -1.53 4.77 -9.16
N SER A 94 -1.47 5.79 -10.04
CA SER A 94 -1.45 5.60 -11.49
C SER A 94 -0.29 4.71 -11.91
N TYR A 95 0.94 5.03 -11.46
CA TYR A 95 2.11 4.21 -11.76
C TYR A 95 1.98 2.78 -11.21
N HIS A 96 1.49 2.62 -9.98
CA HIS A 96 1.22 1.32 -9.37
C HIS A 96 0.29 0.44 -10.24
N GLN A 97 -0.73 1.06 -10.84
CA GLN A 97 -1.73 0.38 -11.66
C GLN A 97 -1.22 0.05 -13.08
N ASP A 98 -0.43 0.94 -13.69
CA ASP A 98 -0.03 0.84 -15.11
C ASP A 98 1.12 -0.15 -15.37
N VAL A 99 2.10 -0.23 -14.47
CA VAL A 99 3.42 -0.79 -14.83
C VAL A 99 3.45 -2.32 -14.84
N TYR A 100 2.42 -2.99 -14.31
CA TYR A 100 2.36 -4.46 -14.31
C TYR A 100 0.93 -5.00 -14.44
N SER A 101 0.72 -5.86 -15.44
CA SER A 101 -0.56 -6.50 -15.75
C SER A 101 -0.94 -7.64 -14.79
N ASN A 102 0.04 -8.28 -14.13
CA ASN A 102 -0.20 -9.28 -13.09
C ASN A 102 -0.36 -8.59 -11.73
N LYS A 103 -1.61 -8.40 -11.29
CA LYS A 103 -2.03 -7.68 -10.07
C LYS A 103 -1.97 -8.53 -8.80
N GLU A 104 -1.39 -9.72 -8.84
CA GLU A 104 -1.31 -10.59 -7.66
C GLU A 104 -0.24 -10.07 -6.69
N ASP A 105 -0.59 -10.03 -5.40
CA ASP A 105 0.28 -9.75 -4.27
C ASP A 105 1.09 -8.44 -4.30
N ARG A 106 0.52 -7.37 -4.87
CA ARG A 106 1.05 -6.00 -4.75
C ARG A 106 0.14 -5.14 -3.89
N TYR A 107 0.74 -4.32 -3.04
CA TYR A 107 0.02 -3.43 -2.13
C TYR A 107 0.58 -2.01 -2.22
N PHE A 108 -0.31 -1.03 -2.29
CA PHE A 108 -0.03 0.38 -2.10
C PHE A 108 -0.87 0.85 -0.92
N PHE A 109 -0.23 1.45 0.06
CA PHE A 109 -0.91 2.04 1.21
C PHE A 109 -0.26 3.36 1.57
N TYR A 110 -1.06 4.28 2.08
CA TYR A 110 -0.56 5.50 2.68
C TYR A 110 -1.41 5.88 3.88
N ASN A 111 -0.79 6.54 4.84
CA ASN A 111 -1.43 7.08 6.02
C ASN A 111 -1.00 8.54 6.21
N VAL A 112 -1.98 9.44 6.39
CA VAL A 112 -1.72 10.84 6.71
C VAL A 112 -1.58 10.95 8.22
N LEU A 113 -0.38 11.28 8.68
CA LEU A 113 -0.03 11.27 10.10
C LEU A 113 -0.29 12.63 10.77
N ASP A 114 -0.06 13.72 10.06
CA ASP A 114 -0.43 15.08 10.44
C ASP A 114 -0.60 15.98 9.20
N ASP A 115 -0.82 17.28 9.38
CA ASP A 115 -1.09 18.24 8.29
C ASP A 115 0.07 18.45 7.31
N THR A 116 1.26 17.88 7.59
CA THR A 116 2.49 18.06 6.81
C THR A 116 3.24 16.75 6.54
N TYR A 117 2.71 15.61 7.00
CA TYR A 117 3.49 14.39 7.13
C TYR A 117 2.66 13.13 6.83
N ALA A 118 3.16 12.27 5.95
CA ALA A 118 2.49 11.04 5.56
C ALA A 118 3.46 9.87 5.45
N GLU A 119 2.97 8.69 5.80
CA GLU A 119 3.65 7.40 5.64
C GLU A 119 3.15 6.72 4.37
N PHE A 120 4.04 6.07 3.64
CA PHE A 120 3.73 5.25 2.48
C PHE A 120 4.35 3.87 2.60
N ILE A 121 3.60 2.86 2.15
CA ILE A 121 4.01 1.45 2.11
C ILE A 121 3.72 0.90 0.72
N ILE A 122 4.76 0.39 0.08
CA ILE A 122 4.70 -0.31 -1.20
C ILE A 122 5.16 -1.73 -0.97
N SER A 123 4.39 -2.71 -1.42
CA SER A 123 4.75 -4.13 -1.34
C SER A 123 4.49 -4.85 -2.65
N GLY A 124 5.33 -5.83 -2.96
CA GLY A 124 5.19 -6.71 -4.11
C GLY A 124 6.49 -7.46 -4.38
N ASN A 125 6.63 -8.09 -5.54
CA ASN A 125 7.91 -8.72 -5.89
C ASN A 125 9.05 -7.68 -5.96
N PHE A 126 10.30 -8.16 -5.84
CA PHE A 126 11.48 -7.30 -5.78
C PHE A 126 11.61 -6.34 -6.97
N ASN A 127 11.39 -6.83 -8.19
CA ASN A 127 11.49 -6.02 -9.41
C ASN A 127 10.46 -4.88 -9.43
N TYR A 128 9.23 -5.16 -9.02
CA TYR A 128 8.18 -4.16 -8.92
C TYR A 128 8.56 -3.06 -7.93
N VAL A 129 9.01 -3.42 -6.73
CA VAL A 129 9.36 -2.44 -5.69
C VAL A 129 10.59 -1.62 -6.09
N GLN A 130 11.59 -2.25 -6.72
CA GLN A 130 12.77 -1.55 -7.23
C GLN A 130 12.39 -0.53 -8.31
N ASN A 131 11.61 -0.94 -9.31
CA ASN A 131 11.18 -0.07 -10.41
C ASN A 131 10.30 1.08 -9.91
N PHE A 132 9.39 0.79 -8.96
CA PHE A 132 8.62 1.81 -8.26
C PHE A 132 9.54 2.81 -7.56
N GLY A 133 10.55 2.34 -6.83
CA GLY A 133 11.52 3.19 -6.14
C GLY A 133 12.30 4.10 -7.10
N THR A 134 12.75 3.59 -8.23
CA THR A 134 13.44 4.38 -9.26
C THR A 134 12.54 5.48 -9.81
N TRP A 135 11.34 5.12 -10.26
CA TRP A 135 10.37 6.10 -10.78
C TRP A 135 10.00 7.13 -9.71
N PHE A 136 9.75 6.68 -8.48
CA PHE A 136 9.38 7.54 -7.37
C PHE A 136 10.48 8.57 -7.08
N ASN A 137 11.75 8.16 -7.06
CA ASN A 137 12.87 9.07 -6.85
C ASN A 137 12.92 10.15 -7.94
N GLU A 138 12.75 9.77 -9.21
CA GLU A 138 12.66 10.73 -10.31
C GLU A 138 11.45 11.66 -10.23
N ALA A 139 10.32 11.16 -9.74
CA ALA A 139 9.09 11.93 -9.59
C ALA A 139 9.19 12.95 -8.44
N VAL A 140 9.75 12.55 -7.28
CA VAL A 140 9.97 13.46 -6.14
C VAL A 140 10.96 14.57 -6.50
N LEU A 141 12.04 14.28 -7.23
CA LEU A 141 13.03 15.29 -7.63
C LEU A 141 12.46 16.40 -8.53
N LYS A 142 11.28 16.19 -9.12
CA LYS A 142 10.56 17.19 -9.94
C LYS A 142 9.57 18.04 -9.13
N ARG A 143 9.46 17.80 -7.82
CA ARG A 143 8.54 18.48 -6.90
C ARG A 143 9.32 19.44 -5.99
N THR A 144 8.69 20.56 -5.67
CA THR A 144 9.20 21.52 -4.67
C THR A 144 8.37 21.52 -3.39
N ASP A 145 7.18 20.92 -3.46
CA ASP A 145 6.10 20.92 -2.46
C ASP A 145 5.98 19.60 -1.69
N ILE A 146 6.85 18.63 -2.00
CA ILE A 146 6.95 17.30 -1.39
C ILE A 146 8.41 16.88 -1.31
N SER A 147 8.81 16.26 -0.20
CA SER A 147 10.14 15.68 -0.02
C SER A 147 10.12 14.39 0.79
N LEU A 148 11.12 13.54 0.56
CA LEU A 148 11.42 12.42 1.46
C LEU A 148 11.92 12.95 2.80
N THR A 149 11.50 12.29 3.87
CA THR A 149 11.86 12.70 5.23
C THR A 149 12.01 11.48 6.14
N ALA A 150 12.71 11.67 7.26
CA ALA A 150 12.88 10.64 8.29
C ALA A 150 11.57 10.44 9.08
N PRO A 151 11.34 9.25 9.68
CA PRO A 151 10.29 9.05 10.69
C PRO A 151 10.34 10.16 11.76
N LYS A 152 9.19 10.77 12.08
CA LYS A 152 9.03 11.65 13.26
C LYS A 152 9.02 10.83 14.55
#